data_AF-A0A6I6DY53-F1
#
_entry.id   AF-A0A6I6DY53-F1
#
_cell.length_a   1.000
_cell.length_b   1.000
_cell.length_c   1.000
_cell.angle_alpha   90.00
_cell.angle_beta   90.00
_cell.angle_gamma   90.00
#
_symmetry.space_group_name_H-M   'P 1'
#
loop_
_entity.id
_entity.type
_entity.pdbx_description
1 polymer ?
#
loop_
_entity_poly.entity_id
_entity_poly.type
_entity_poly.pdbx_seq_one_letter_code
_entity_poly.pdbx_strand_id
1 'polypeptide(L)'
;MLAFCYVTLRFVHFSALMVLFGNALYGAWLAPVSLRRLLARRFRRQQKAIASVGLLSAVMMLALQGGMMGDGWQDVISAPTWLAVLTTQFGRIWLWQIILALMTFWIAWLEPRKAVPLILLFTAAQFILLAGVGHAAMHEGILGRVQRSNHGLHLLCAAVWLGGLLPLLFCLRLSRGRWREAAIYTMMRFSRYGHLAVAGVVLTGAINTLLIQGWVAPWHSAWGRLLLLKCALVAMMVVIALVNRYVLVPRFRSGDGREQRYFIRMTQTEVVLGALVLAAVSLFATWEPF
;
A
#
# COMPACT_ATOMS: atom_id res chain seq x y z
N MET A 1 -14.38 2.37 -21.13
CA MET A 1 -13.37 1.29 -21.10
C MET A 1 -12.03 1.75 -20.51
N LEU A 2 -11.42 2.84 -21.01
CA LEU A 2 -10.13 3.37 -20.52
C LEU A 2 -10.11 3.65 -19.00
N ALA A 3 -11.12 4.36 -18.47
CA ALA A 3 -11.21 4.66 -17.05
C ALA A 3 -11.19 3.40 -16.16
N PHE A 4 -11.88 2.33 -16.59
CA PHE A 4 -11.88 1.06 -15.88
C PHE A 4 -10.51 0.39 -15.89
N CYS A 5 -9.82 0.41 -17.05
CA CYS A 5 -8.44 -0.08 -17.15
C CYS A 5 -7.50 0.72 -16.24
N TYR A 6 -7.65 2.03 -16.18
CA TYR A 6 -6.85 2.89 -15.31
C TYR A 6 -7.09 2.58 -13.82
N VAL A 7 -8.35 2.45 -13.40
CA VAL A 7 -8.73 2.06 -12.02
C VAL A 7 -8.15 0.69 -11.65
N THR A 8 -8.25 -0.29 -12.55
CA THR A 8 -7.68 -1.64 -12.34
C THR A 8 -6.18 -1.57 -12.20
N LEU A 9 -5.51 -0.79 -13.04
CA LEU A 9 -4.07 -0.65 -13.02
C LEU A 9 -3.58 0.10 -11.77
N ARG A 10 -4.33 1.10 -11.31
CA ARG A 10 -4.11 1.77 -10.03
C ARG A 10 -4.18 0.75 -8.88
N PHE A 11 -5.19 -0.10 -8.83
CA PHE A 11 -5.28 -1.17 -7.83
C PHE A 11 -4.05 -2.09 -7.85
N VAL A 12 -3.62 -2.52 -9.05
CA VAL A 12 -2.41 -3.34 -9.24
C VAL A 12 -1.16 -2.61 -8.75
N HIS A 13 -0.98 -1.35 -9.12
CA HIS A 13 0.18 -0.54 -8.75
C HIS A 13 0.30 -0.38 -7.22
N PHE A 14 -0.79 0.02 -6.55
CA PHE A 14 -0.81 0.18 -5.09
C PHE A 14 -0.59 -1.15 -4.37
N SER A 15 -1.20 -2.23 -4.85
CA SER A 15 -1.02 -3.57 -4.28
C SER A 15 0.44 -4.04 -4.41
N ALA A 16 1.04 -3.86 -5.58
CA ALA A 16 2.44 -4.19 -5.83
C ALA A 16 3.36 -3.40 -4.88
N LEU A 17 3.15 -2.08 -4.78
CA LEU A 17 3.94 -1.20 -3.94
C LEU A 17 3.84 -1.56 -2.46
N MET A 18 2.63 -1.86 -1.97
CA MET A 18 2.40 -2.29 -0.58
C MET A 18 3.11 -3.62 -0.26
N VAL A 19 3.05 -4.60 -1.17
CA VAL A 19 3.72 -5.90 -0.94
C VAL A 19 5.25 -5.76 -0.99
N LEU A 20 5.80 -4.95 -1.90
CA LEU A 20 7.24 -4.67 -1.94
C LEU A 20 7.70 -4.01 -0.63
N PHE A 21 6.99 -2.96 -0.22
CA PHE A 21 7.27 -2.21 1.00
C PHE A 21 7.20 -3.09 2.23
N GLY A 22 6.13 -3.86 2.41
CA GLY A 22 5.95 -4.71 3.59
C GLY A 22 6.99 -5.83 3.70
N ASN A 23 7.30 -6.50 2.59
CA ASN A 23 8.37 -7.49 2.55
C ASN A 23 9.75 -6.85 2.89
N ALA A 24 10.02 -5.66 2.37
CA ALA A 24 11.27 -4.94 2.63
C ALA A 24 11.34 -4.43 4.08
N LEU A 25 10.22 -3.99 4.66
CA LEU A 25 10.09 -3.57 6.06
C LEU A 25 10.51 -4.67 7.02
N TYR A 26 10.06 -5.90 6.78
CA TYR A 26 10.45 -7.06 7.57
C TYR A 26 11.95 -7.33 7.46
N GLY A 27 12.50 -7.33 6.25
CA GLY A 27 13.92 -7.61 6.04
C GLY A 27 14.87 -6.47 6.41
N ALA A 28 14.43 -5.22 6.40
CA ALA A 28 15.28 -4.07 6.72
C ALA A 28 15.24 -3.70 8.20
N TRP A 29 14.07 -3.82 8.86
CA TRP A 29 13.86 -3.22 10.18
C TRP A 29 13.30 -4.18 11.23
N LEU A 30 12.30 -5.00 10.91
CA LEU A 30 11.58 -5.78 11.93
C LEU A 30 12.28 -7.08 12.32
N ALA A 31 12.77 -7.86 11.34
CA ALA A 31 13.32 -9.19 11.57
C ALA A 31 14.76 -9.15 12.08
N PRO A 32 15.15 -10.06 12.99
CA PRO A 32 16.55 -10.20 13.42
C PRO A 32 17.43 -10.72 12.28
N VAL A 33 18.74 -10.54 12.40
CA VAL A 33 19.74 -10.88 11.35
C VAL A 33 19.60 -12.34 10.85
N SER A 34 19.32 -13.26 11.77
CA SER A 34 19.14 -14.68 11.50
C SER A 34 17.95 -14.96 10.55
N LEU A 35 16.82 -14.28 10.77
CA LEU A 35 15.61 -14.44 9.97
C LEU A 35 15.62 -13.58 8.69
N ARG A 36 16.30 -12.43 8.71
CA ARG A 36 16.43 -11.52 7.56
C ARG A 36 16.96 -12.22 6.31
N ARG A 37 17.99 -13.05 6.43
CA ARG A 37 18.57 -13.78 5.29
C ARG A 37 17.59 -14.79 4.70
N LEU A 38 16.81 -15.46 5.55
CA LEU A 38 15.79 -16.40 5.12
C LEU A 38 14.65 -15.70 4.36
N LEU A 39 14.12 -14.62 4.93
CA LEU A 39 13.05 -13.83 4.32
C LEU A 39 13.50 -13.24 2.98
N ALA A 40 14.71 -12.68 2.91
CA ALA A 40 15.27 -12.14 1.68
C ALA A 40 15.34 -13.22 0.57
N ARG A 41 15.87 -14.41 0.88
CA ARG A 41 15.94 -15.52 -0.09
C ARG A 41 14.55 -16.01 -0.52
N ARG A 42 13.61 -16.14 0.43
CA ARG A 42 12.27 -16.66 0.17
C ARG A 42 11.45 -15.70 -0.68
N PHE A 43 11.51 -14.41 -0.37
CA PHE A 43 10.75 -13.38 -1.07
C PHE A 43 11.44 -12.89 -2.34
N ARG A 44 12.69 -13.29 -2.62
CA ARG A 44 13.45 -12.85 -3.80
C ARG A 44 12.70 -12.96 -5.12
N ARG A 45 12.16 -14.15 -5.45
CA ARG A 45 11.42 -14.36 -6.70
C ARG A 45 10.15 -13.50 -6.76
N GLN A 46 9.44 -13.42 -5.64
CA GLN A 46 8.23 -12.61 -5.50
C GLN A 46 8.54 -11.11 -5.63
N GLN A 47 9.61 -10.62 -5.00
CA GLN A 47 10.09 -9.25 -5.09
C GLN A 47 10.43 -8.86 -6.52
N LYS A 48 11.16 -9.71 -7.26
CA LYS A 48 11.46 -9.47 -8.69
C LYS A 48 10.19 -9.35 -9.52
N ALA A 49 9.27 -10.31 -9.39
CA ALA A 49 8.02 -10.30 -10.14
C ALA A 49 7.15 -9.07 -9.81
N ILE A 50 6.99 -8.74 -8.53
CA ILE A 50 6.17 -7.61 -8.10
C ILE A 50 6.83 -6.28 -8.47
N ALA A 51 8.16 -6.16 -8.45
CA ALA A 51 8.86 -4.98 -8.92
C ALA A 51 8.67 -4.77 -10.43
N SER A 52 8.69 -5.85 -11.23
CA SER A 52 8.34 -5.78 -12.66
C SER A 52 6.90 -5.31 -12.86
N VAL A 53 5.95 -5.84 -12.10
CA VAL A 53 4.54 -5.41 -12.14
C VAL A 53 4.40 -3.94 -11.71
N GLY A 54 5.13 -3.50 -10.69
CA GLY A 54 5.14 -2.12 -10.21
C GLY A 54 5.66 -1.14 -11.27
N LEU A 55 6.74 -1.49 -11.96
CA LEU A 55 7.28 -0.70 -13.07
C LEU A 55 6.32 -0.67 -14.27
N LEU A 56 5.86 -1.84 -14.72
CA LEU A 56 4.94 -1.94 -15.85
C LEU A 56 3.65 -1.16 -15.59
N SER A 57 3.08 -1.29 -14.39
CA SER A 57 1.88 -0.54 -14.01
C SER A 57 2.13 0.97 -13.96
N ALA A 58 3.28 1.44 -13.47
CA ALA A 58 3.61 2.86 -13.49
C ALA A 58 3.66 3.41 -14.93
N VAL A 59 4.33 2.71 -15.85
CA VAL A 59 4.42 3.12 -17.26
C VAL A 59 3.05 3.10 -17.93
N MET A 60 2.30 2.00 -17.76
CA MET A 60 0.98 1.84 -18.37
C MET A 60 -0.06 2.84 -17.82
N MET A 61 0.08 3.29 -16.57
CA MET A 61 -0.79 4.35 -16.02
C MET A 61 -0.54 5.70 -16.68
N LEU A 62 0.71 6.04 -17.04
CA LEU A 62 1.01 7.25 -17.81
C LEU A 62 0.36 7.18 -19.21
N ALA A 63 0.50 6.03 -19.87
CA ALA A 63 -0.08 5.77 -21.18
C ALA A 63 -1.62 5.89 -21.14
N LEU A 64 -2.27 5.22 -20.18
CA LEU A 64 -3.73 5.31 -20.01
C LEU A 64 -4.18 6.72 -19.61
N GLN A 65 -3.38 7.46 -18.83
CA GLN A 65 -3.66 8.87 -18.55
C GLN A 65 -3.65 9.70 -19.85
N GLY A 66 -2.70 9.47 -20.74
CA GLY A 66 -2.67 10.10 -22.07
C GLY A 66 -3.95 9.83 -22.85
N GLY A 67 -4.39 8.58 -22.94
CA GLY A 67 -5.64 8.23 -23.61
C GLY A 67 -6.90 8.81 -22.96
N MET A 68 -6.91 9.03 -21.64
CA MET A 68 -8.02 9.69 -20.94
C MET A 68 -8.03 11.21 -21.12
N MET A 69 -6.87 11.82 -21.40
CA MET A 69 -6.74 13.26 -21.63
C MET A 69 -6.86 13.66 -23.11
N GLY A 70 -6.61 12.71 -24.03
CA GLY A 70 -6.79 12.88 -25.46
C GLY A 70 -8.08 12.25 -25.99
N ASP A 71 -8.04 11.77 -27.22
CA ASP A 71 -9.17 11.26 -28.00
C ASP A 71 -9.38 9.74 -27.86
N GLY A 72 -8.87 9.14 -26.78
CA GLY A 72 -9.09 7.73 -26.45
C GLY A 72 -7.92 6.80 -26.71
N TRP A 73 -8.19 5.60 -27.24
CA TRP A 73 -7.19 4.50 -27.27
C TRP A 73 -5.97 4.77 -28.15
N GLN A 74 -6.15 5.52 -29.23
CA GLN A 74 -5.05 5.95 -30.11
C GLN A 74 -3.99 6.78 -29.35
N ASP A 75 -4.43 7.56 -28.37
CA ASP A 75 -3.58 8.41 -27.56
C ASP A 75 -2.88 7.70 -26.41
N VAL A 76 -3.25 6.45 -26.14
CA VAL A 76 -2.55 5.61 -25.15
C VAL A 76 -1.13 5.31 -25.60
N ILE A 77 -0.88 5.20 -26.91
CA ILE A 77 0.42 4.86 -27.49
C ILE A 77 1.08 6.04 -28.24
N SER A 78 0.50 7.23 -28.14
CA SER A 78 0.95 8.43 -28.84
C SER A 78 2.07 9.15 -28.09
N ALA A 79 3.27 9.21 -28.68
CA ALA A 79 4.41 9.91 -28.10
C ALA A 79 4.17 11.43 -27.90
N PRO A 80 3.54 12.17 -28.84
CA PRO A 80 3.13 13.56 -28.60
C PRO A 80 2.23 13.71 -27.38
N THR A 81 1.27 12.80 -27.20
CA THR A 81 0.36 12.81 -26.05
C THR A 81 1.11 12.55 -24.75
N TRP A 82 2.06 11.63 -24.72
CA TRP A 82 2.89 11.39 -23.53
C TRP A 82 3.73 12.62 -23.17
N LEU A 83 4.32 13.29 -24.15
CA LEU A 83 5.05 14.55 -23.91
C LEU A 83 4.12 15.63 -23.35
N ALA A 84 2.91 15.77 -23.90
CA ALA A 84 1.90 16.68 -23.38
C ALA A 84 1.53 16.36 -21.92
N VAL A 85 1.25 15.09 -21.59
CA VAL A 85 0.97 14.66 -20.21
C VAL A 85 2.13 14.99 -19.29
N LEU A 86 3.39 14.77 -19.70
CA LEU A 86 4.58 15.07 -18.91
C LEU A 86 4.74 16.55 -18.57
N THR A 87 4.15 17.46 -19.34
CA THR A 87 4.18 18.90 -19.03
C THR A 87 3.26 19.28 -17.87
N THR A 88 2.23 18.47 -17.60
CA THR A 88 1.24 18.68 -16.53
C THR A 88 1.83 18.40 -15.15
N GLN A 89 1.16 18.89 -14.09
CA GLN A 89 1.54 18.57 -12.71
C GLN A 89 1.54 17.05 -12.46
N PHE A 90 0.52 16.33 -12.96
CA PHE A 90 0.44 14.88 -12.86
C PHE A 90 1.69 14.23 -13.49
N GLY A 91 1.99 14.57 -14.75
CA GLY A 91 3.07 13.95 -15.50
C GLY A 91 4.45 14.19 -14.89
N ARG A 92 4.72 15.40 -14.38
CA ARG A 92 5.99 15.71 -13.68
C ARG A 92 6.20 14.82 -12.45
N ILE A 93 5.16 14.62 -11.65
CA ILE A 93 5.22 13.76 -10.45
C ILE A 93 5.30 12.28 -10.86
N TRP A 94 4.54 11.89 -11.87
CA TRP A 94 4.49 10.51 -12.35
C TRP A 94 5.79 10.07 -13.03
N LEU A 95 6.52 10.98 -13.66
CA LEU A 95 7.87 10.71 -14.18
C LEU A 95 8.81 10.23 -13.07
N TRP A 96 8.84 10.93 -11.94
CA TRP A 96 9.60 10.51 -10.77
C TRP A 96 9.09 9.18 -10.20
N GLN A 97 7.78 8.92 -10.26
CA GLN A 97 7.22 7.63 -9.86
C GLN A 97 7.74 6.47 -10.73
N ILE A 98 7.85 6.67 -12.05
CA ILE A 98 8.43 5.70 -12.99
C ILE A 98 9.93 5.52 -12.71
N ILE A 99 10.69 6.60 -12.50
CA ILE A 99 12.12 6.53 -12.18
C ILE A 99 12.34 5.73 -10.89
N LEU A 100 11.59 6.02 -9.83
CA LEU A 100 11.70 5.30 -8.55
C LEU A 100 11.29 3.82 -8.69
N ALA A 101 10.26 3.52 -9.48
CA ALA A 101 9.86 2.15 -9.79
C ALA A 101 10.95 1.40 -10.58
N LEU A 102 11.61 2.08 -11.54
CA LEU A 102 12.72 1.54 -12.32
C LEU A 102 13.93 1.25 -11.42
N MET A 103 14.27 2.16 -10.51
CA MET A 103 15.33 1.93 -9.53
C MET A 103 15.00 0.76 -8.61
N THR A 104 13.76 0.69 -8.11
CA THR A 104 13.29 -0.44 -7.29
C THR A 104 13.39 -1.77 -8.05
N PHE A 105 13.02 -1.78 -9.34
CA PHE A 105 13.19 -2.93 -10.23
C PHE A 105 14.66 -3.35 -10.34
N TRP A 106 15.57 -2.43 -10.65
CA TRP A 106 17.00 -2.73 -10.76
C TRP A 106 17.57 -3.27 -9.45
N ILE A 107 17.24 -2.64 -8.32
CA ILE A 107 17.69 -3.09 -6.99
C ILE A 107 17.18 -4.51 -6.69
N ALA A 108 15.91 -4.81 -7.02
CA ALA A 108 15.33 -6.13 -6.81
C ALA A 108 15.98 -7.21 -7.71
N TRP A 109 16.40 -6.85 -8.93
CA TRP A 109 16.98 -7.78 -9.89
C TRP A 109 18.48 -8.00 -9.73
N LEU A 110 19.25 -6.94 -9.49
CA LEU A 110 20.71 -6.96 -9.32
C LEU A 110 21.14 -7.37 -7.91
N GLU A 111 20.25 -7.23 -6.92
CA GLU A 111 20.47 -7.65 -5.53
C GLU A 111 21.79 -7.12 -4.90
N PRO A 112 22.06 -5.79 -4.93
CA PRO A 112 23.24 -5.24 -4.25
C PRO A 112 23.24 -5.57 -2.75
N ARG A 113 24.40 -5.48 -2.09
CA ARG A 113 24.53 -5.81 -0.65
C ARG A 113 23.48 -5.13 0.25
N LYS A 114 23.06 -3.91 -0.10
CA LYS A 114 22.04 -3.11 0.60
C LYS A 114 20.66 -3.13 -0.08
N ALA A 115 20.33 -4.16 -0.88
CA ALA A 115 19.09 -4.19 -1.67
C ALA A 115 17.83 -3.99 -0.83
N VAL A 116 17.66 -4.73 0.26
CA VAL A 116 16.44 -4.68 1.09
C VAL A 116 16.16 -3.29 1.69
N PRO A 117 17.09 -2.62 2.39
CA PRO A 117 16.84 -1.26 2.89
C PRO A 117 16.68 -0.23 1.76
N LEU A 118 17.34 -0.42 0.61
CA LEU A 118 17.11 0.43 -0.55
C LEU A 118 15.69 0.24 -1.11
N ILE A 119 15.19 -0.98 -1.27
CA ILE A 119 13.81 -1.22 -1.69
C ILE A 119 12.83 -0.55 -0.70
N LEU A 120 13.07 -0.66 0.60
CA LEU A 120 12.23 0.03 1.59
C LEU A 120 12.25 1.55 1.40
N LEU A 121 13.43 2.14 1.21
CA LEU A 121 13.59 3.58 0.99
C LEU A 121 12.87 4.06 -0.27
N PHE A 122 13.09 3.39 -1.41
CA PHE A 122 12.51 3.79 -2.68
C PHE A 122 10.99 3.58 -2.71
N THR A 123 10.48 2.50 -2.14
CA THR A 123 9.03 2.29 -2.02
C THR A 123 8.38 3.28 -1.04
N ALA A 124 9.06 3.68 0.03
CA ALA A 124 8.61 4.77 0.90
C ALA A 124 8.54 6.11 0.14
N ALA A 125 9.58 6.43 -0.63
CA ALA A 125 9.63 7.63 -1.46
C ALA A 125 8.48 7.65 -2.49
N GLN A 126 8.17 6.51 -3.11
CA GLN A 126 7.03 6.35 -4.00
C GLN A 126 5.68 6.62 -3.31
N PHE A 127 5.47 6.17 -2.07
CA PHE A 127 4.26 6.51 -1.31
C PHE A 127 4.14 7.99 -0.99
N ILE A 128 5.26 8.64 -0.64
CA ILE A 128 5.28 10.10 -0.38
C ILE A 128 4.98 10.86 -1.67
N LEU A 129 5.56 10.44 -2.79
CA LEU A 129 5.36 11.06 -4.09
C LEU A 129 3.90 10.94 -4.58
N LEU A 130 3.25 9.81 -4.31
CA LEU A 130 1.82 9.61 -4.62
C LEU A 130 0.90 10.59 -3.90
N ALA A 131 1.34 11.22 -2.80
CA ALA A 131 0.58 12.30 -2.15
C ALA A 131 0.54 13.59 -2.97
N GLY A 132 1.40 13.74 -3.98
CA GLY A 132 1.38 14.85 -4.90
C GLY A 132 0.34 14.74 -6.02
N VAL A 133 -0.47 13.67 -6.05
CA VAL A 133 -1.42 13.39 -7.13
C VAL A 133 -2.86 13.26 -6.61
N GLY A 134 -3.84 13.60 -7.44
CA GLY A 134 -5.27 13.46 -7.15
C GLY A 134 -5.75 14.48 -6.11
N HIS A 135 -6.79 14.12 -5.35
CA HIS A 135 -7.44 15.03 -4.39
C HIS A 135 -6.50 15.62 -3.32
N ALA A 136 -5.40 14.93 -3.02
CA ALA A 136 -4.38 15.41 -2.09
C ALA A 136 -3.59 16.64 -2.60
N ALA A 137 -3.67 16.94 -3.90
CA ALA A 137 -3.01 18.06 -4.55
C ALA A 137 -3.97 19.21 -4.92
N MET A 138 -5.22 19.20 -4.42
CA MET A 138 -6.23 20.21 -4.74
C MET A 138 -5.92 21.59 -4.12
N HIS A 139 -5.32 21.63 -2.94
CA HIS A 139 -4.99 22.88 -2.27
C HIS A 139 -3.57 23.35 -2.58
N GLU A 140 -3.40 24.66 -2.70
CA GLU A 140 -2.10 25.32 -2.82
C GLU A 140 -1.60 25.86 -1.47
N GLY A 141 -0.40 26.45 -1.47
CA GLY A 141 0.16 27.13 -0.28
C GLY A 141 0.43 26.21 0.92
N ILE A 142 0.22 26.73 2.13
CA ILE A 142 0.45 26.01 3.39
C ILE A 142 -0.51 24.83 3.53
N LEU A 143 -1.80 25.04 3.25
CA LEU A 143 -2.83 24.03 3.35
C LEU A 143 -2.54 22.83 2.43
N GLY A 144 -2.12 23.09 1.19
CA GLY A 144 -1.66 22.05 0.26
C GLY A 144 -0.48 21.23 0.79
N ARG A 145 0.51 21.88 1.42
CA ARG A 145 1.66 21.16 2.02
C ARG A 145 1.22 20.26 3.19
N VAL A 146 0.29 20.73 4.02
CA VAL A 146 -0.28 19.94 5.13
C VAL A 146 -1.06 18.75 4.59
N GLN A 147 -1.93 18.96 3.60
CA GLN A 147 -2.72 17.88 3.00
C GLN A 147 -1.83 16.81 2.37
N ARG A 148 -0.82 17.19 1.58
CA ARG A 148 0.13 16.25 0.97
C ARG A 148 0.94 15.49 2.03
N SER A 149 1.40 16.18 3.06
CA SER A 149 2.15 15.53 4.16
C SER A 149 1.27 14.53 4.93
N ASN A 150 0.04 14.90 5.24
CA ASN A 150 -0.94 14.03 5.88
C ASN A 150 -1.29 12.83 5.01
N HIS A 151 -1.46 13.02 3.70
CA HIS A 151 -1.74 11.94 2.76
C HIS A 151 -0.53 11.00 2.59
N GLY A 152 0.69 11.53 2.51
CA GLY A 152 1.91 10.72 2.49
C GLY A 152 2.05 9.86 3.75
N LEU A 153 1.79 10.45 4.92
CA LEU A 153 1.77 9.72 6.19
C LEU A 153 0.67 8.65 6.20
N HIS A 154 -0.53 8.96 5.72
CA HIS A 154 -1.62 8.00 5.58
C HIS A 154 -1.21 6.78 4.76
N LEU A 155 -0.59 7.01 3.59
CA LEU A 155 -0.13 5.94 2.70
C LEU A 155 0.99 5.11 3.33
N LEU A 156 1.95 5.73 4.02
CA LEU A 156 3.01 5.00 4.73
C LEU A 156 2.44 4.14 5.87
N CYS A 157 1.53 4.68 6.69
CA CYS A 157 0.86 3.92 7.73
C CYS A 157 0.03 2.76 7.15
N ALA A 158 -0.69 3.00 6.06
CA ALA A 158 -1.44 1.96 5.36
C ALA A 158 -0.50 0.88 4.79
N ALA A 159 0.65 1.26 4.24
CA ALA A 159 1.65 0.34 3.72
C ALA A 159 2.30 -0.51 4.82
N VAL A 160 2.58 0.07 6.00
CA VAL A 160 3.05 -0.69 7.17
C VAL A 160 2.00 -1.71 7.60
N TRP A 161 0.73 -1.29 7.71
CA TRP A 161 -0.34 -2.18 8.15
C TRP A 161 -0.64 -3.27 7.13
N LEU A 162 -1.14 -2.91 5.94
CA LEU A 162 -1.56 -3.85 4.91
C LEU A 162 -0.39 -4.61 4.28
N GLY A 163 0.69 -3.91 3.92
CA GLY A 163 1.88 -4.53 3.32
C GLY A 163 2.54 -5.54 4.25
N GLY A 164 2.47 -5.31 5.57
CA GLY A 164 3.06 -6.18 6.58
C GLY A 164 2.30 -7.49 6.85
N LEU A 165 1.03 -7.61 6.43
CA LEU A 165 0.21 -8.81 6.70
C LEU A 165 0.71 -10.06 5.98
N LEU A 166 1.23 -9.93 4.76
CA LEU A 166 1.72 -11.09 3.99
C LEU A 166 3.01 -11.70 4.61
N PRO A 167 4.05 -10.90 4.95
CA PRO A 167 5.17 -11.38 5.76
C PRO A 167 4.75 -11.94 7.13
N LEU A 168 3.73 -11.35 7.77
CA LEU A 168 3.21 -11.85 9.06
C LEU A 168 2.71 -13.29 8.95
N LEU A 169 1.90 -13.60 7.93
CA LEU A 169 1.42 -14.96 7.67
C LEU A 169 2.56 -15.95 7.45
N PHE A 170 3.66 -15.50 6.82
CA PHE A 170 4.84 -16.33 6.62
C PHE A 170 5.62 -16.56 7.93
N CYS A 171 5.84 -15.51 8.73
CA CYS A 171 6.46 -15.62 10.06
C CYS A 171 5.65 -16.57 10.97
N LEU A 172 4.33 -16.56 10.88
CA LEU A 172 3.48 -17.47 11.65
C LEU A 172 3.65 -18.94 11.26
N ARG A 173 3.98 -19.25 9.99
CA ARG A 173 4.34 -20.62 9.60
C ARG A 173 5.70 -21.03 10.16
N LEU A 174 6.64 -20.09 10.22
CA LEU A 174 7.98 -20.31 10.78
C LEU A 174 7.99 -20.46 12.31
N SER A 175 6.95 -20.02 13.00
CA SER A 175 6.84 -20.14 14.47
C SER A 175 6.71 -21.59 14.96
N ARG A 176 6.51 -22.56 14.06
CA ARG A 176 6.43 -24.00 14.36
C ARG A 176 7.72 -24.77 14.13
N GLY A 177 8.77 -24.13 13.62
CA GLY A 177 10.02 -24.80 13.24
C GLY A 177 11.24 -24.25 13.98
N ARG A 178 12.43 -24.57 13.43
CA ARG A 178 13.74 -24.12 13.94
C ARG A 178 13.90 -22.60 14.09
N TRP A 179 13.03 -21.79 13.49
CA TRP A 179 13.07 -20.33 13.52
C TRP A 179 12.04 -19.73 14.49
N ARG A 180 11.49 -20.53 15.41
CA ARG A 180 10.37 -20.15 16.29
C ARG A 180 10.59 -18.83 17.01
N GLU A 181 11.68 -18.70 17.75
CA GLU A 181 11.96 -17.50 18.56
C GLU A 181 12.10 -16.24 17.71
N ALA A 182 12.89 -16.32 16.64
CA ALA A 182 13.09 -15.20 15.72
C ALA A 182 11.79 -14.78 15.02
N ALA A 183 10.93 -15.75 14.67
CA ALA A 183 9.62 -15.48 14.09
C ALA A 183 8.69 -14.81 15.11
N ILE A 184 8.58 -15.32 16.34
CA ILE A 184 7.77 -14.72 17.41
C ILE A 184 8.23 -13.30 17.70
N TYR A 185 9.54 -13.08 17.85
CA TYR A 185 10.12 -11.75 18.06
C TYR A 185 9.71 -10.76 16.95
N THR A 186 9.81 -11.20 15.68
CA THR A 186 9.44 -10.37 14.53
C THR A 186 7.95 -10.04 14.52
N MET A 187 7.08 -11.02 14.81
CA MET A 187 5.64 -10.82 14.92
C MET A 187 5.28 -9.87 16.07
N MET A 188 5.95 -9.96 17.21
CA MET A 188 5.77 -9.03 18.34
C MET A 188 6.16 -7.60 17.99
N ARG A 189 7.28 -7.40 17.27
CA ARG A 189 7.67 -6.07 16.78
C ARG A 189 6.67 -5.52 15.78
N PHE A 190 6.24 -6.34 14.81
CA PHE A 190 5.18 -5.95 13.87
C PHE A 190 3.91 -5.55 14.62
N SER A 191 3.47 -6.32 15.61
CA SER A 191 2.28 -6.01 16.40
C SER A 191 2.37 -4.66 17.10
N ARG A 192 3.54 -4.30 17.66
CA ARG A 192 3.75 -2.99 18.32
C ARG A 192 3.62 -1.84 17.33
N TYR A 193 4.37 -1.87 16.23
CA TYR A 193 4.30 -0.81 15.20
C TYR A 193 2.98 -0.83 14.44
N GLY A 194 2.32 -1.98 14.34
CA GLY A 194 1.01 -2.13 13.71
C GLY A 194 -0.08 -1.31 14.40
N HIS A 195 -0.01 -1.12 15.73
CA HIS A 195 -0.98 -0.26 16.43
C HIS A 195 -0.78 1.21 16.07
N LEU A 196 0.47 1.66 16.00
CA LEU A 196 0.80 3.02 15.55
C LEU A 196 0.38 3.22 14.10
N ALA A 197 0.58 2.21 13.25
CA ALA A 197 0.15 2.25 11.85
C ALA A 197 -1.38 2.33 11.72
N VAL A 198 -2.13 1.50 12.46
CA VAL A 198 -3.60 1.52 12.47
C VAL A 198 -4.12 2.88 12.96
N ALA A 199 -3.62 3.36 14.10
CA ALA A 199 -4.00 4.67 14.64
C ALA A 199 -3.67 5.80 13.65
N GLY A 200 -2.48 5.74 13.04
CA GLY A 200 -2.06 6.67 12.00
C GLY A 200 -3.01 6.66 10.79
N VAL A 201 -3.39 5.49 10.26
CA VAL A 201 -4.35 5.37 9.15
C VAL A 201 -5.69 6.02 9.49
N VAL A 202 -6.22 5.77 10.70
CA VAL A 202 -7.52 6.31 11.13
C VAL A 202 -7.44 7.83 11.27
N LEU A 203 -6.47 8.35 12.02
CA LEU A 203 -6.31 9.79 12.27
C LEU A 203 -6.06 10.57 10.97
N THR A 204 -5.06 10.14 10.18
CA THR A 204 -4.74 10.81 8.91
C THR A 204 -5.85 10.65 7.88
N GLY A 205 -6.60 9.54 7.91
CA GLY A 205 -7.77 9.30 7.07
C GLY A 205 -8.94 10.24 7.38
N ALA A 206 -9.21 10.47 8.67
CA ALA A 206 -10.19 11.45 9.12
C ALA A 206 -9.79 12.88 8.68
N ILE A 207 -8.52 13.25 8.88
CA ILE A 207 -7.99 14.56 8.41
C ILE A 207 -8.12 14.68 6.89
N ASN A 208 -7.76 13.65 6.11
CA ASN A 208 -7.92 13.67 4.65
C ASN A 208 -9.39 13.84 4.23
N THR A 209 -10.32 13.20 4.95
CA THR A 209 -11.75 13.32 4.68
C THR A 209 -12.22 14.76 4.88
N LEU A 210 -11.87 15.36 6.01
CA LEU A 210 -12.20 16.76 6.32
C LEU A 210 -11.57 17.73 5.32
N LEU A 211 -10.32 17.49 4.90
CA LEU A 211 -9.64 18.35 3.94
C LEU A 211 -10.19 18.24 2.52
N ILE A 212 -10.78 17.11 2.14
CA ILE A 212 -11.32 16.91 0.77
C ILE A 212 -12.80 17.29 0.71
N GLN A 213 -13.60 16.84 1.68
CA GLN A 213 -15.06 16.97 1.64
C GLN A 213 -15.60 18.10 2.54
N GLY A 214 -14.76 18.64 3.44
CA GLY A 214 -15.22 19.56 4.47
C GLY A 214 -16.20 18.90 5.45
N TRP A 215 -17.20 19.66 5.88
CA TRP A 215 -18.24 19.24 6.84
C TRP A 215 -19.52 18.72 6.15
N VAL A 216 -19.49 18.51 4.84
CA VAL A 216 -20.66 18.06 4.09
C VAL A 216 -20.98 16.60 4.44
N ALA A 217 -22.27 16.31 4.58
CA ALA A 217 -22.74 14.97 4.88
C ALA A 217 -22.36 13.95 3.77
N PRO A 218 -21.64 12.86 4.08
CA PRO A 218 -21.08 11.95 3.09
C PRO A 218 -22.10 11.09 2.33
N TRP A 219 -23.36 11.05 2.74
CA TRP A 219 -24.38 10.25 2.04
C TRP A 219 -24.93 10.94 0.78
N HIS A 220 -24.74 12.25 0.62
CA HIS A 220 -25.27 12.99 -0.53
C HIS A 220 -24.50 12.68 -1.83
N SER A 221 -23.17 12.64 -1.80
CA SER A 221 -22.36 12.37 -3.00
C SER A 221 -22.05 10.87 -3.16
N ALA A 222 -21.85 10.44 -4.41
CA ALA A 222 -21.40 9.07 -4.70
C ALA A 222 -20.01 8.79 -4.11
N TRP A 223 -19.14 9.80 -4.12
CA TRP A 223 -17.82 9.78 -3.50
C TRP A 223 -17.92 9.51 -2.00
N GLY A 224 -18.78 10.24 -1.28
CA GLY A 224 -18.96 10.08 0.16
C GLY A 224 -19.57 8.72 0.54
N ARG A 225 -20.49 8.16 -0.26
CA ARG A 225 -21.03 6.81 -0.02
C ARG A 225 -19.97 5.72 -0.12
N LEU A 226 -19.07 5.79 -1.11
CA LEU A 226 -17.94 4.85 -1.21
C LEU A 226 -16.89 5.10 -0.12
N LEU A 227 -16.72 6.34 0.33
CA LEU A 227 -15.89 6.64 1.49
C LEU A 227 -16.44 5.99 2.76
N LEU A 228 -17.76 6.05 2.99
CA LEU A 228 -18.40 5.37 4.11
C LEU A 228 -18.20 3.85 4.05
N LEU A 229 -18.35 3.25 2.87
CA LEU A 229 -18.04 1.83 2.66
C LEU A 229 -16.58 1.52 3.02
N LYS A 230 -15.63 2.34 2.56
CA LYS A 230 -14.21 2.21 2.92
C LYS A 230 -14.03 2.27 4.45
N CYS A 231 -14.66 3.24 5.12
CA CYS A 231 -14.59 3.39 6.57
C CYS A 231 -15.16 2.16 7.30
N ALA A 232 -16.28 1.62 6.84
CA ALA A 232 -16.86 0.39 7.40
C ALA A 232 -15.94 -0.82 7.24
N LEU A 233 -15.32 -0.99 6.06
CA LEU A 233 -14.33 -2.04 5.81
C LEU A 233 -13.11 -1.90 6.72
N VAL A 234 -12.58 -0.68 6.86
CA VAL A 234 -11.44 -0.40 7.76
C VAL A 234 -11.82 -0.66 9.21
N ALA A 235 -13.01 -0.25 9.66
CA ALA A 235 -13.48 -0.53 11.02
C ALA A 235 -13.56 -2.03 11.29
N MET A 236 -14.08 -2.82 10.34
CA MET A 236 -14.09 -4.28 10.45
C MET A 236 -12.68 -4.86 10.52
N MET A 237 -11.73 -4.36 9.71
CA MET A 237 -10.32 -4.77 9.81
C MET A 237 -9.72 -4.44 11.18
N VAL A 238 -10.02 -3.27 11.75
CA VAL A 238 -9.55 -2.89 13.10
C VAL A 238 -10.10 -3.87 14.14
N VAL A 239 -11.39 -4.20 14.10
CA VAL A 239 -12.00 -5.19 15.01
C VAL A 239 -11.28 -6.53 14.88
N ILE A 240 -11.04 -7.01 13.66
CA ILE A 240 -10.33 -8.27 13.44
C ILE A 240 -8.91 -8.21 14.00
N ALA A 241 -8.17 -7.11 13.79
CA ALA A 241 -6.81 -6.94 14.27
C ALA A 241 -6.76 -6.92 15.81
N LEU A 242 -7.72 -6.26 16.46
CA LEU A 242 -7.86 -6.24 17.91
C LEU A 242 -8.20 -7.63 18.47
N VAL A 243 -9.13 -8.34 17.85
CA VAL A 243 -9.49 -9.73 18.23
C VAL A 243 -8.28 -10.65 18.09
N ASN A 244 -7.56 -10.57 16.96
CA ASN A 244 -6.33 -11.32 16.73
C ASN A 244 -5.31 -11.08 17.84
N ARG A 245 -5.09 -9.83 18.25
CA ARG A 245 -4.06 -9.47 19.23
C ARG A 245 -4.48 -9.72 20.68
N TYR A 246 -5.68 -9.34 21.08
CA TYR A 246 -6.09 -9.30 22.48
C TYR A 246 -6.87 -10.54 22.90
N VAL A 247 -7.42 -11.31 21.95
CA VAL A 247 -8.18 -12.53 22.23
C VAL A 247 -7.42 -13.77 21.78
N LEU A 248 -6.97 -13.84 20.52
CA LEU A 248 -6.36 -15.07 19.98
C LEU A 248 -4.92 -15.27 20.43
N VAL A 249 -4.07 -14.22 20.34
CA VAL A 249 -2.64 -14.34 20.69
C VAL A 249 -2.42 -14.79 22.15
N PRO A 250 -3.13 -14.27 23.18
CA PRO A 250 -2.99 -14.76 24.56
C PRO A 250 -3.44 -16.22 24.73
N ARG A 251 -4.31 -16.72 23.85
CA ARG A 251 -4.79 -18.11 23.85
C ARG A 251 -3.89 -19.08 23.09
N PHE A 252 -2.77 -18.61 22.53
CA PHE A 252 -1.76 -19.49 21.93
C PHE A 252 -1.06 -20.33 23.00
N ARG A 253 -1.71 -21.43 23.40
CA ARG A 253 -1.11 -22.47 24.23
C ARG A 253 -0.28 -23.40 23.35
N SER A 254 0.87 -23.82 23.86
CA SER A 254 1.75 -24.78 23.20
C SER A 254 1.01 -26.13 23.05
N GLY A 255 0.39 -26.38 21.89
CA GLY A 255 -0.29 -27.64 21.58
C GLY A 255 -1.56 -27.49 20.72
N ASP A 256 -2.29 -26.38 20.86
CA ASP A 256 -3.60 -26.21 20.20
C ASP A 256 -3.50 -25.54 18.83
N GLY A 257 -3.54 -26.35 17.77
CA GLY A 257 -3.53 -25.87 16.39
C GLY A 257 -4.80 -25.16 15.92
N ARG A 258 -5.83 -25.03 16.77
CA ARG A 258 -7.14 -24.42 16.43
C ARG A 258 -7.08 -22.90 16.45
N GLU A 259 -6.61 -22.29 17.54
CA GLU A 259 -6.47 -20.84 17.67
C GLU A 259 -5.54 -20.25 16.60
N GLN A 260 -4.45 -20.94 16.30
CA GLN A 260 -3.54 -20.54 15.22
C GLN A 260 -4.21 -20.61 13.83
N ARG A 261 -5.08 -21.59 13.58
CA ARG A 261 -5.84 -21.69 12.33
C ARG A 261 -6.85 -20.55 12.22
N TYR A 262 -7.54 -20.19 13.30
CA TYR A 262 -8.40 -19.01 13.33
C TYR A 262 -7.62 -17.74 13.07
N PHE A 263 -6.47 -17.54 13.72
CA PHE A 263 -5.61 -16.37 13.47
C PHE A 263 -5.22 -16.27 11.99
N ILE A 264 -4.79 -17.36 11.35
CA ILE A 264 -4.45 -17.37 9.92
C ILE A 264 -5.66 -16.95 9.08
N ARG A 265 -6.84 -17.51 9.34
CA ARG A 265 -8.06 -17.18 8.60
C ARG A 265 -8.46 -15.71 8.79
N MET A 266 -8.41 -15.21 10.02
CA MET A 266 -8.72 -13.81 10.32
C MET A 266 -7.73 -12.85 9.66
N THR A 267 -6.42 -13.15 9.68
CA THR A 267 -5.42 -12.37 8.95
C THR A 267 -5.61 -12.46 7.43
N GLN A 268 -6.03 -13.61 6.89
CA GLN A 268 -6.39 -13.73 5.47
C GLN A 268 -7.63 -12.87 5.14
N THR A 269 -8.63 -12.86 6.01
CA THR A 269 -9.79 -11.97 5.89
C THR A 269 -9.36 -10.50 5.93
N GLU A 270 -8.43 -10.09 6.81
CA GLU A 270 -7.86 -8.74 6.79
C GLU A 270 -7.19 -8.40 5.47
N VAL A 271 -6.45 -9.35 4.85
CA VAL A 271 -5.84 -9.13 3.52
C VAL A 271 -6.91 -8.92 2.45
N VAL A 272 -7.99 -9.72 2.47
CA VAL A 272 -9.09 -9.57 1.52
C VAL A 272 -9.83 -8.24 1.72
N LEU A 273 -10.14 -7.87 2.96
CA LEU A 273 -10.75 -6.57 3.27
C LEU A 273 -9.84 -5.41 2.87
N GLY A 274 -8.53 -5.55 3.09
CA GLY A 274 -7.52 -4.60 2.61
C GLY A 274 -7.51 -4.44 1.10
N ALA A 275 -7.62 -5.55 0.36
CA ALA A 275 -7.75 -5.52 -1.10
C ALA A 275 -9.06 -4.83 -1.53
N LEU A 276 -10.18 -5.07 -0.85
CA LEU A 276 -11.44 -4.37 -1.11
C LEU A 276 -11.34 -2.86 -0.82
N VAL A 277 -10.66 -2.47 0.26
CA VAL A 277 -10.35 -1.06 0.57
C VAL A 277 -9.51 -0.42 -0.54
N LEU A 278 -8.49 -1.12 -1.04
CA LEU A 278 -7.67 -0.64 -2.16
C LEU A 278 -8.47 -0.54 -3.46
N ALA A 279 -9.36 -1.49 -3.73
CA ALA A 279 -10.24 -1.46 -4.90
C ALA A 279 -11.21 -0.28 -4.83
N ALA A 280 -11.84 -0.06 -3.67
CA ALA A 280 -12.71 1.08 -3.43
C ALA A 280 -11.96 2.40 -3.66
N VAL A 281 -10.79 2.59 -3.03
CA VAL A 281 -9.97 3.79 -3.19
C VAL A 281 -9.47 3.96 -4.63
N SER A 282 -9.16 2.88 -5.34
CA SER A 282 -8.74 2.97 -6.74
C SER A 282 -9.86 3.46 -7.65
N LEU A 283 -11.11 3.17 -7.29
CA LEU A 283 -12.30 3.60 -8.01
C LEU A 283 -12.71 5.03 -7.67
N PHE A 284 -13.05 5.33 -6.41
CA PHE A 284 -13.63 6.64 -6.07
C PHE A 284 -12.60 7.78 -6.08
N ALA A 285 -11.29 7.47 -6.06
CA ALA A 285 -10.27 8.51 -6.23
C ALA A 285 -10.24 9.13 -7.63
N THR A 286 -10.91 8.53 -8.62
CA THR A 286 -11.06 9.12 -9.97
C THR A 286 -12.36 9.90 -10.12
N TRP A 287 -13.19 9.99 -9.08
CA TRP A 287 -14.45 10.74 -9.09
C TRP A 287 -14.28 12.12 -8.47
N GLU A 288 -15.14 13.06 -8.87
CA GLU A 288 -15.26 14.35 -8.22
C GLU A 288 -15.87 14.18 -6.81
N PRO A 289 -15.39 14.93 -5.80
CA PRO A 289 -15.80 14.75 -4.42
C PRO A 289 -17.15 15.40 -4.08
N PHE A 290 -17.69 16.24 -4.98
CA PHE A 290 -18.94 16.99 -4.84
C PHE A 290 -20.02 16.50 -5.80
#